data_AF-A0A7S0K559-F1
#
_entry.id   AF-A0A7S0K559-F1
#
_cell.length_a   1.000
_cell.length_b   1.000
_cell.length_c   1.000
_cell.angle_alpha   90.00
_cell.angle_beta   90.00
_cell.angle_gamma   90.00
#
_symmetry.space_group_name_H-M   'P 1'
#
loop_
_entity.id
_entity.type
_entity.pdbx_description
1 polymer ?
#
loop_
_entity_poly.entity_id
_entity_poly.type
_entity_poly.pdbx_seq_one_letter_code
_entity_poly.pdbx_strand_id
1 'polypeptide(L)'
;CVNVGCIPKKLMHRAARLGDAFGVLGSALGWPSVPDKAPAHDWPTLSRSVTSYVRSLNFGYRSALQKEGVDYINAFGQLDPCADDGSLVVACTAPTDESDSDAEEPLPDLVASSVVVATGTRPVLPSEDDLPGVSSLAITSDDLFSLRESPGRVLVVGGGYIALECAGFLRGLGLPVTVVHRSDRFLRAFDSDASRAVVQDLTARGVQFRTGLSLSAITSEASHAGKPKMVRARNAETGEEVSLGEFDTVMFAIGRQPLSPSRFGAQNAGVETAGGRVTGGHAWPGHKLCEISSHVPESSTCPGVFAVGDVLQGSSELTPVAIQQGVRVARLLNQAGWKYGASRATEDPASATAFSLDGLDLGGLGMEVEPSRRAPPSRPTPAPWQLAVPPPVDPTLVPTAVFTPAEYACVGLSEEEAIRQYGQDGVEVVWSKFDDLEARLASQHAWRPHSEPGSLAKVVARREEPWNVLGFHLVGPEASEAIQGFAMALRAGVTLPDVASCVGVHPTLSEELVSAHVTRRSGADPTKSSC
;
A
#
# COMPACT_ATOMS: atom_id res chain seq x y z
N CYS A 1 -4.82 4.12 -6.68
CA CYS A 1 -3.69 4.95 -6.17
C CYS A 1 -3.80 6.42 -6.57
N VAL A 2 -3.70 6.73 -7.87
CA VAL A 2 -3.62 8.11 -8.40
C VAL A 2 -4.88 8.92 -8.11
N ASN A 3 -6.06 8.40 -8.45
CA ASN A 3 -7.31 9.17 -8.40
C ASN A 3 -7.92 9.28 -7.00
N VAL A 4 -7.95 8.16 -6.26
CA VAL A 4 -8.72 8.02 -5.01
C VAL A 4 -7.95 7.25 -3.92
N GLY A 5 -6.62 7.38 -3.90
CA GLY A 5 -5.77 6.63 -2.99
C GLY A 5 -4.57 7.44 -2.52
N CYS A 6 -3.37 6.84 -2.60
CA CYS A 6 -2.15 7.37 -2.00
C CYS A 6 -1.86 8.84 -2.34
N ILE A 7 -2.10 9.27 -3.59
CA ILE A 7 -1.81 10.65 -4.03
C ILE A 7 -2.69 11.68 -3.31
N PRO A 8 -4.03 11.70 -3.50
CA PRO A 8 -4.88 12.64 -2.79
C PRO A 8 -4.82 12.45 -1.28
N LYS A 9 -4.71 11.20 -0.78
CA LYS A 9 -4.53 10.93 0.65
C LYS A 9 -3.30 11.64 1.21
N LYS A 10 -2.11 11.46 0.62
CA LYS A 10 -0.87 12.07 1.15
C LYS A 10 -0.90 13.60 1.03
N LEU A 11 -1.56 14.16 0.02
CA LEU A 11 -1.77 15.61 -0.10
C LEU A 11 -2.71 16.16 0.98
N MET A 12 -3.84 15.49 1.25
CA MET A 12 -4.77 15.85 2.33
C MET A 12 -4.10 15.74 3.71
N HIS A 13 -3.34 14.66 3.92
CA HIS A 13 -2.51 14.46 5.11
C HIS A 13 -1.47 15.57 5.27
N ARG A 14 -0.79 15.98 4.19
CA ARG A 14 0.18 17.09 4.23
C ARG A 14 -0.50 18.41 4.58
N ALA A 15 -1.69 18.69 4.03
CA ALA A 15 -2.45 19.89 4.37
C ALA A 15 -2.78 19.94 5.87
N ALA A 16 -3.19 18.80 6.46
CA ALA A 16 -3.42 18.69 7.90
C ALA A 16 -2.13 18.96 8.72
N ARG A 17 -0.99 18.37 8.32
CA ARG A 17 0.29 18.59 9.01
C ARG A 17 0.79 20.03 8.92
N LEU A 18 0.52 20.72 7.80
CA LEU A 18 0.82 22.16 7.70
C LEU A 18 0.00 22.98 8.70
N GLY A 19 -1.28 22.62 8.92
CA GLY A 19 -2.11 23.25 9.95
C GLY A 19 -1.53 23.10 11.36
N ASP A 20 -1.08 21.89 11.71
CA ASP A 20 -0.42 21.64 13.00
C ASP A 20 0.88 22.45 13.16
N ALA A 21 1.73 22.47 12.12
CA ALA A 21 2.99 23.18 12.13
C ALA A 21 2.82 24.71 12.22
N PHE A 22 1.91 25.29 11.44
CA PHE A 22 1.58 26.72 11.49
C PHE A 22 0.65 27.09 12.66
N GLY A 23 0.33 26.19 13.57
CA GLY A 23 -0.35 26.53 14.81
C GLY A 23 0.67 26.68 15.93
N VAL A 24 0.87 25.59 16.66
CA VAL A 24 1.62 25.57 17.91
C VAL A 24 3.11 25.82 17.68
N LEU A 25 3.71 25.12 16.71
CA LEU A 25 5.16 25.21 16.46
C LEU A 25 5.56 26.55 15.85
N GLY A 26 4.79 27.06 14.89
CA GLY A 26 5.05 28.35 14.25
C GLY A 26 5.08 29.50 15.26
N SER A 27 4.08 29.58 16.15
CA SER A 27 4.08 30.57 17.24
C SER A 27 5.26 30.33 18.21
N ALA A 28 5.47 29.09 18.67
CA ALA A 28 6.54 28.73 19.60
C ALA A 28 7.96 29.02 19.08
N LEU A 29 8.17 28.89 17.76
CA LEU A 29 9.45 29.13 17.09
C LEU A 29 9.60 30.57 16.60
N GLY A 30 8.70 31.47 16.99
CA GLY A 30 8.86 32.92 16.80
C GLY A 30 8.46 33.45 15.44
N TRP A 31 7.55 32.79 14.70
CA TRP A 31 7.01 33.32 13.46
C TRP A 31 5.91 34.37 13.76
N PRO A 32 6.18 35.69 13.65
CA PRO A 32 5.34 36.74 14.24
C PRO A 32 3.98 36.92 13.53
N SER A 33 3.85 36.42 12.30
CA SER A 33 2.61 36.48 11.53
C SER A 33 1.76 35.22 11.67
N VAL A 34 2.23 34.23 12.43
CA VAL A 34 1.52 32.98 12.65
C VAL A 34 0.66 33.10 13.91
N PRO A 35 -0.66 32.93 13.83
CA PRO A 35 -1.52 32.98 15.01
C PRO A 35 -1.24 31.82 15.97
N ASP A 36 -1.50 32.02 17.26
CA ASP A 36 -1.35 30.99 18.31
C ASP A 36 -2.25 29.75 18.10
N LYS A 37 -3.24 29.86 17.23
CA LYS A 37 -4.12 28.77 16.81
C LYS A 37 -4.11 28.68 15.29
N ALA A 38 -4.08 27.44 14.78
CA ALA A 38 -4.18 27.20 13.35
C ALA A 38 -5.41 27.93 12.75
N PRO A 39 -5.25 28.62 11.61
CA PRO A 39 -6.37 29.28 10.94
C PRO A 39 -7.40 28.26 10.45
N ALA A 40 -8.65 28.71 10.26
CA ALA A 40 -9.67 27.87 9.67
C ALA A 40 -9.24 27.42 8.27
N HIS A 41 -9.36 26.12 8.01
CA HIS A 41 -8.97 25.52 6.74
C HIS A 41 -10.07 25.69 5.67
N ASP A 42 -9.68 26.03 4.44
CA ASP A 42 -10.58 26.17 3.28
C ASP A 42 -10.62 24.88 2.44
N TRP A 43 -11.60 24.01 2.73
CA TRP A 43 -11.77 22.73 2.04
C TRP A 43 -11.95 22.86 0.51
N PRO A 44 -12.83 23.73 -0.03
CA PRO A 44 -12.96 23.91 -1.47
C PRO A 44 -11.64 24.20 -2.19
N THR A 45 -10.75 25.01 -1.61
CA THR A 45 -9.43 25.25 -2.22
C THR A 45 -8.57 24.01 -2.21
N LEU A 46 -8.47 23.29 -1.09
CA LEU A 46 -7.72 22.04 -1.01
C LEU A 46 -8.24 21.01 -2.04
N SER A 47 -9.55 20.78 -2.08
CA SER A 47 -10.21 19.84 -3.00
C SER A 47 -9.94 20.19 -4.47
N ARG A 48 -10.04 21.48 -4.84
CA ARG A 48 -9.70 21.96 -6.20
C ARG A 48 -8.24 21.70 -6.54
N SER A 49 -7.31 22.04 -5.65
CA SER A 49 -5.87 21.86 -5.88
C SER A 49 -5.49 20.39 -6.02
N VAL A 50 -6.00 19.52 -5.13
CA VAL A 50 -5.78 18.07 -5.19
C VAL A 50 -6.36 17.49 -6.48
N THR A 51 -7.61 17.82 -6.81
CA THR A 51 -8.26 17.32 -8.02
C THR A 51 -7.56 17.80 -9.30
N SER A 52 -7.10 19.06 -9.33
CA SER A 52 -6.33 19.62 -10.44
C SER A 52 -5.01 18.85 -10.65
N TYR A 53 -4.28 18.57 -9.57
CA TYR A 53 -3.06 17.78 -9.64
C TYR A 53 -3.32 16.35 -10.13
N VAL A 54 -4.36 15.68 -9.62
CA VAL A 54 -4.77 14.35 -10.09
C VAL A 54 -5.10 14.35 -11.59
N ARG A 55 -5.82 15.37 -12.09
CA ARG A 55 -6.10 15.51 -13.53
C ARG A 55 -4.82 15.67 -14.35
N SER A 56 -3.83 16.39 -13.84
CA SER A 56 -2.53 16.53 -14.51
C SER A 56 -1.80 15.18 -14.63
N LEU A 57 -1.88 14.32 -13.59
CA LEU A 57 -1.32 12.97 -13.64
C LEU A 57 -2.07 12.09 -14.66
N ASN A 58 -3.40 12.17 -14.71
CA ASN A 58 -4.19 11.43 -15.70
C ASN A 58 -3.86 11.82 -17.14
N PHE A 59 -3.58 13.11 -17.39
CA PHE A 59 -3.06 13.55 -18.69
C PHE A 59 -1.65 13.00 -18.95
N GLY A 60 -0.75 13.13 -17.98
CA GLY A 60 0.63 12.63 -18.08
C GLY A 60 0.72 11.13 -18.38
N TYR A 61 -0.11 10.29 -17.74
CA TYR A 61 -0.15 8.85 -18.03
C TYR A 61 -0.59 8.55 -19.46
N ARG A 62 -1.65 9.21 -19.95
CA ARG A 62 -2.12 9.01 -21.34
C ARG A 62 -1.06 9.44 -22.35
N SER A 63 -0.40 10.58 -22.12
CA SER A 63 0.70 11.05 -22.98
C SER A 63 1.90 10.10 -22.94
N ALA A 64 2.23 9.53 -21.78
CA ALA A 64 3.31 8.56 -21.66
C ALA A 64 3.02 7.27 -22.43
N LEU A 65 1.81 6.71 -22.32
CA LEU A 65 1.39 5.53 -23.08
C LEU A 65 1.50 5.78 -24.59
N GLN A 66 0.99 6.92 -25.07
CA GLN A 66 1.06 7.30 -26.48
C GLN A 66 2.51 7.43 -26.97
N LYS A 67 3.39 8.05 -26.18
CA LYS A 67 4.81 8.22 -26.52
C LYS A 67 5.53 6.89 -26.68
N GLU A 68 5.18 5.89 -25.87
CA GLU A 68 5.74 4.54 -25.93
C GLU A 68 5.01 3.63 -26.95
N GLY A 69 4.05 4.16 -27.73
CA GLY A 69 3.30 3.41 -28.73
C GLY A 69 2.31 2.39 -28.16
N VAL A 70 1.83 2.61 -26.92
CA VAL A 70 0.81 1.77 -26.29
C VAL A 70 -0.58 2.32 -26.58
N ASP A 71 -1.42 1.50 -27.20
CA ASP A 71 -2.83 1.84 -27.44
C ASP A 71 -3.61 1.90 -26.12
N TYR A 72 -4.24 3.05 -25.87
CA TYR A 72 -5.11 3.27 -24.72
C TYR A 72 -6.57 3.25 -25.16
N ILE A 73 -7.32 2.26 -24.70
CA ILE A 73 -8.75 2.10 -24.97
C ILE A 73 -9.50 2.34 -23.65
N ASN A 74 -10.33 3.38 -23.61
CA ASN A 74 -11.16 3.69 -22.44
C ASN A 74 -12.45 2.87 -22.45
N ALA A 75 -12.33 1.57 -22.21
CA ALA A 75 -13.43 0.62 -22.21
C ALA A 75 -13.33 -0.34 -21.02
N PHE A 76 -14.44 -0.96 -20.67
CA PHE A 76 -14.47 -2.09 -19.78
C PHE A 76 -14.11 -3.37 -20.56
N GLY A 77 -13.13 -4.12 -20.09
CA GLY A 77 -12.66 -5.35 -20.73
C GLY A 77 -13.10 -6.59 -19.95
N GLN A 78 -13.62 -7.59 -20.67
CA GLN A 78 -14.05 -8.88 -20.14
C GLN A 78 -13.37 -10.01 -20.92
N LEU A 79 -12.84 -11.01 -20.21
CA LEU A 79 -12.31 -12.22 -20.82
C LEU A 79 -13.45 -13.03 -21.44
N ASP A 80 -13.27 -13.41 -22.70
CA ASP A 80 -14.19 -14.28 -23.42
C ASP A 80 -13.60 -15.67 -23.63
N PRO A 81 -14.42 -16.66 -24.04
CA PRO A 81 -13.92 -17.97 -24.41
C PRO A 81 -12.80 -17.83 -25.44
N CYS A 82 -11.73 -18.63 -25.27
CA CYS A 82 -10.64 -18.63 -26.23
C CYS A 82 -11.18 -18.95 -27.63
N ALA A 83 -10.59 -18.32 -28.65
CA ALA A 83 -10.91 -18.64 -30.03
C ALA A 83 -10.54 -20.11 -30.35
N ASP A 84 -11.08 -20.66 -31.44
CA ASP A 84 -10.83 -22.05 -31.86
C ASP A 84 -9.33 -22.36 -32.06
N ASP A 85 -8.52 -21.35 -32.37
CA ASP A 85 -7.07 -21.47 -32.54
C ASP A 85 -6.28 -21.37 -31.22
N GLY A 86 -6.97 -21.19 -30.09
CA GLY A 86 -6.42 -21.04 -28.75
C GLY A 86 -6.00 -19.62 -28.36
N SER A 87 -6.29 -18.61 -29.19
CA SER A 87 -6.01 -17.21 -28.86
C SER A 87 -6.90 -16.67 -27.75
N LEU A 88 -6.37 -15.79 -26.91
CA LEU A 88 -7.14 -15.12 -25.85
C LEU A 88 -7.95 -13.99 -26.46
N VAL A 89 -9.23 -13.91 -26.08
CA VAL A 89 -10.18 -12.90 -26.55
C VAL A 89 -10.63 -12.03 -25.38
N VAL A 90 -10.67 -10.71 -25.61
CA VAL A 90 -11.17 -9.73 -24.66
C VAL A 90 -12.28 -8.93 -25.33
N ALA A 91 -13.51 -9.13 -24.88
CA ALA A 91 -14.66 -8.31 -25.24
C ALA A 91 -14.56 -6.95 -24.54
N CYS A 92 -14.87 -5.89 -25.27
CA CYS A 92 -14.73 -4.52 -24.79
C CYS A 92 -16.07 -3.78 -24.91
N THR A 93 -16.47 -3.08 -23.85
CA THR A 93 -17.65 -2.19 -23.86
C THR A 93 -17.25 -0.77 -23.44
N ALA A 94 -17.70 0.23 -24.18
CA ALA A 94 -17.39 1.63 -23.90
C ALA A 94 -18.62 2.37 -23.36
N PRO A 95 -18.44 3.33 -22.44
CA PRO A 95 -19.51 4.24 -22.07
C PRO A 95 -19.98 5.04 -23.28
N THR A 96 -21.29 5.23 -23.43
CA THR A 96 -21.85 6.13 -24.45
C THR A 96 -21.70 7.60 -24.05
N ASP A 97 -21.60 8.51 -25.03
CA ASP A 97 -21.49 9.96 -24.80
C ASP A 97 -22.78 10.60 -24.21
N GLU A 98 -23.86 9.82 -24.05
CA GLU A 98 -25.09 10.27 -23.40
C GLU A 98 -24.90 10.30 -21.88
N SER A 99 -24.60 11.49 -21.35
CA SER A 99 -24.13 11.78 -19.98
C SER A 99 -25.01 11.31 -18.81
N ASP A 100 -26.15 10.67 -19.07
CA ASP A 100 -27.12 10.20 -18.06
C ASP A 100 -27.60 8.75 -18.27
N SER A 101 -26.99 7.98 -19.18
CA SER A 101 -27.33 6.55 -19.35
C SER A 101 -26.17 5.63 -18.95
N ASP A 102 -26.45 4.58 -18.17
CA ASP A 102 -25.52 3.45 -17.96
C ASP A 102 -25.41 2.56 -19.21
N ALA A 103 -25.81 3.06 -20.39
CA ALA A 103 -25.73 2.33 -21.63
C ALA A 103 -24.27 2.26 -22.09
N GLU A 104 -23.76 1.04 -22.20
CA GLU A 104 -22.46 0.74 -22.78
C GLU A 104 -22.65 0.20 -24.20
N GLU A 105 -21.81 0.63 -25.13
CA GLU A 105 -21.78 0.11 -26.51
C GLU A 105 -20.63 -0.89 -26.70
N PRO A 106 -20.86 -2.01 -27.41
CA PRO A 106 -19.80 -2.97 -27.68
C PRO A 106 -18.78 -2.40 -28.68
N LEU A 107 -17.50 -2.61 -28.38
CA LEU A 107 -16.38 -2.37 -29.28
C LEU A 107 -15.93 -3.69 -29.93
N PRO A 108 -15.14 -3.64 -31.01
CA PRO A 108 -14.52 -4.85 -31.58
C PRO A 108 -13.69 -5.60 -30.52
N ASP A 109 -13.85 -6.92 -30.49
CA ASP A 109 -13.09 -7.79 -29.60
C ASP A 109 -11.58 -7.68 -29.88
N LEU A 110 -10.79 -7.72 -28.81
CA LEU A 110 -9.34 -7.73 -28.90
C LEU A 110 -8.84 -9.17 -28.82
N VAL A 111 -7.99 -9.56 -29.77
CA VAL A 111 -7.28 -10.84 -29.73
C VAL A 111 -5.86 -10.59 -29.25
N ALA A 112 -5.44 -11.28 -28.19
CA ALA A 112 -4.15 -11.08 -27.57
C ALA A 112 -3.41 -12.41 -27.38
N SER A 113 -2.08 -12.37 -27.50
CA SER A 113 -1.24 -13.52 -27.14
C SER A 113 -1.16 -13.68 -25.61
N SER A 114 -1.19 -12.57 -24.87
CA SER A 114 -1.19 -12.58 -23.41
C SER A 114 -2.09 -11.49 -22.86
N VAL A 115 -2.67 -11.75 -21.69
CA VAL A 115 -3.52 -10.79 -20.96
C VAL A 115 -3.00 -10.64 -19.53
N VAL A 116 -2.95 -9.41 -19.02
CA VAL A 116 -2.61 -9.11 -17.63
C VAL A 116 -3.83 -8.52 -16.93
N VAL A 117 -4.38 -9.25 -15.97
CA VAL A 117 -5.49 -8.81 -15.12
C VAL A 117 -4.94 -7.91 -14.01
N ALA A 118 -5.26 -6.61 -14.09
CA ALA A 118 -4.79 -5.58 -13.14
C ALA A 118 -5.96 -4.68 -12.67
N THR A 119 -7.14 -5.25 -12.49
CA THR A 119 -8.40 -4.53 -12.21
C THR A 119 -8.50 -3.94 -10.79
N GLY A 120 -7.58 -4.30 -9.90
CA GLY A 120 -7.52 -3.76 -8.54
C GLY A 120 -8.72 -4.15 -7.67
N THR A 121 -9.09 -3.27 -6.74
CA THR A 121 -10.21 -3.45 -5.80
C THR A 121 -11.07 -2.19 -5.68
N ARG A 122 -12.30 -2.32 -5.16
CA ARG A 122 -13.21 -1.22 -4.82
C ARG A 122 -13.65 -1.27 -3.35
N PRO A 123 -14.03 -0.13 -2.73
CA PRO A 123 -14.55 -0.12 -1.36
C PRO A 123 -15.76 -1.06 -1.19
N VAL A 124 -15.89 -1.65 0.00
CA VAL A 124 -17.05 -2.44 0.37
C VAL A 124 -18.03 -1.58 1.15
N LEU A 125 -19.30 -1.67 0.78
CA LEU A 125 -20.45 -1.24 1.58
C LEU A 125 -21.26 -2.47 2.00
N PRO A 126 -21.90 -2.46 3.19
CA PRO A 126 -22.96 -3.42 3.51
C PRO A 126 -24.09 -3.38 2.48
N SER A 127 -24.90 -4.44 2.42
CA SER A 127 -26.11 -4.42 1.60
C SER A 127 -27.14 -3.43 2.16
N GLU A 128 -28.03 -2.92 1.31
CA GLU A 128 -29.12 -2.02 1.74
C GLU A 128 -30.07 -2.71 2.73
N ASP A 129 -30.21 -4.05 2.63
CA ASP A 129 -31.00 -4.86 3.56
C ASP A 129 -30.35 -4.96 4.94
N ASP A 130 -29.02 -5.09 4.99
CA ASP A 130 -28.26 -5.16 6.25
C ASP A 130 -28.12 -3.79 6.92
N LEU A 131 -28.03 -2.72 6.12
CA LEU A 131 -27.89 -1.36 6.61
C LEU A 131 -28.71 -0.37 5.76
N PRO A 132 -29.99 -0.16 6.11
CA PRO A 132 -30.84 0.79 5.41
C PRO A 132 -30.24 2.22 5.40
N GLY A 133 -30.29 2.85 4.23
CA GLY A 133 -29.78 4.18 3.94
C GLY A 133 -28.32 4.22 3.49
N VAL A 134 -27.57 3.11 3.54
CA VAL A 134 -26.14 3.12 3.24
C VAL A 134 -25.84 3.54 1.81
N SER A 135 -26.58 3.04 0.82
CA SER A 135 -26.27 3.27 -0.60
C SER A 135 -26.49 4.71 -1.03
N SER A 136 -27.39 5.44 -0.35
CA SER A 136 -27.77 6.81 -0.72
C SER A 136 -27.23 7.89 0.22
N LEU A 137 -26.87 7.53 1.46
CA LEU A 137 -26.45 8.49 2.49
C LEU A 137 -25.01 8.30 2.95
N ALA A 138 -24.33 7.22 2.57
CA ALA A 138 -22.92 7.02 2.89
C ALA A 138 -22.03 7.32 1.69
N ILE A 139 -20.77 7.64 1.99
CA ILE A 139 -19.71 7.75 1.00
C ILE A 139 -18.57 6.79 1.35
N THR A 140 -17.61 6.67 0.45
CA THR A 140 -16.38 5.91 0.65
C THR A 140 -15.16 6.79 0.41
N SER A 141 -13.97 6.17 0.44
CA SER A 141 -12.74 6.86 0.02
C SER A 141 -12.77 7.29 -1.45
N ASP A 142 -13.55 6.62 -2.30
CA ASP A 142 -13.64 6.95 -3.72
C ASP A 142 -14.27 8.35 -3.91
N ASP A 143 -15.16 8.76 -3.01
CA ASP A 143 -15.89 10.02 -3.09
C ASP A 143 -15.16 11.16 -2.35
N LEU A 144 -14.65 10.88 -1.14
CA LEU A 144 -14.14 11.89 -0.20
C LEU A 144 -13.11 12.84 -0.83
N PHE A 145 -12.17 12.30 -1.60
CA PHE A 145 -11.06 13.07 -2.16
C PHE A 145 -11.47 14.07 -3.24
N SER A 146 -12.70 13.96 -3.75
CA SER A 146 -13.26 14.84 -4.79
C SER A 146 -14.44 15.67 -4.29
N LEU A 147 -14.80 15.56 -3.01
CA LEU A 147 -15.90 16.29 -2.40
C LEU A 147 -15.62 17.80 -2.53
N ARG A 148 -16.53 18.54 -3.16
CA ARG A 148 -16.34 19.98 -3.43
C ARG A 148 -16.53 20.83 -2.18
N GLU A 149 -17.54 20.49 -1.41
CA GLU A 149 -17.87 21.14 -0.15
C GLU A 149 -17.24 20.40 1.03
N SER A 150 -17.08 21.11 2.14
CA SER A 150 -16.55 20.52 3.38
C SER A 150 -17.43 19.36 3.85
N PRO A 151 -16.85 18.22 4.27
CA PRO A 151 -17.62 17.09 4.77
C PRO A 151 -18.25 17.33 6.16
N GLY A 152 -17.96 18.47 6.80
CA GLY A 152 -18.56 18.86 8.08
C GLY A 152 -18.15 17.94 9.23
N ARG A 153 -19.10 17.58 10.09
CA ARG A 153 -18.94 16.57 11.14
C ARG A 153 -19.01 15.17 10.54
N VAL A 154 -17.91 14.42 10.65
CA VAL A 154 -17.72 13.15 9.93
C VAL A 154 -17.77 11.95 10.87
N LEU A 155 -18.59 10.95 10.52
CA LEU A 155 -18.52 9.61 11.06
C LEU A 155 -17.69 8.73 10.12
N VAL A 156 -16.60 8.14 10.60
CA VAL A 156 -15.79 7.18 9.85
C VAL A 156 -16.05 5.78 10.40
N VAL A 157 -16.49 4.87 9.54
CA VAL A 157 -16.83 3.49 9.89
C VAL A 157 -15.72 2.56 9.41
N GLY A 158 -14.98 1.95 10.34
CA GLY A 158 -13.86 1.07 10.02
C GLY A 158 -12.68 1.23 10.98
N GLY A 159 -11.83 0.21 11.04
CA GLY A 159 -10.63 0.19 11.90
C GLY A 159 -9.32 -0.05 11.15
N GLY A 160 -9.36 -0.05 9.81
CA GLY A 160 -8.18 -0.21 8.95
C GLY A 160 -7.45 1.10 8.68
N TYR A 161 -6.35 1.03 7.93
CA TYR A 161 -5.50 2.18 7.64
C TYR A 161 -6.25 3.32 6.94
N ILE A 162 -7.12 3.03 5.95
CA ILE A 162 -7.91 4.06 5.26
C ILE A 162 -8.77 4.86 6.26
N ALA A 163 -9.41 4.16 7.19
CA ALA A 163 -10.27 4.78 8.20
C ALA A 163 -9.46 5.75 9.09
N LEU A 164 -8.32 5.27 9.62
CA LEU A 164 -7.51 6.06 10.54
C LEU A 164 -6.76 7.22 9.85
N GLU A 165 -6.28 7.02 8.62
CA GLU A 165 -5.67 8.08 7.82
C GLU A 165 -6.68 9.21 7.55
N CYS A 166 -7.90 8.84 7.12
CA CYS A 166 -8.96 9.81 6.85
C CYS A 166 -9.40 10.52 8.12
N ALA A 167 -9.61 9.78 9.22
CA ALA A 167 -9.94 10.38 10.51
C ALA A 167 -8.86 11.36 10.98
N GLY A 168 -7.58 10.99 10.81
CA GLY A 168 -6.44 11.80 11.18
C GLY A 168 -6.36 13.12 10.41
N PHE A 169 -6.39 13.08 9.07
CA PHE A 169 -6.31 14.33 8.30
C PHE A 169 -7.57 15.17 8.44
N LEU A 170 -8.77 14.58 8.46
CA LEU A 170 -10.01 15.34 8.64
C LEU A 170 -10.00 16.10 9.98
N ARG A 171 -9.53 15.42 11.04
CA ARG A 171 -9.37 16.06 12.36
C ARG A 171 -8.32 17.16 12.33
N GLY A 172 -7.17 16.93 11.70
CA GLY A 172 -6.10 17.92 11.57
C GLY A 172 -6.49 19.14 10.72
N LEU A 173 -7.46 18.99 9.81
CA LEU A 173 -8.08 20.11 9.08
C LEU A 173 -9.16 20.85 9.90
N GLY A 174 -9.35 20.48 11.17
CA GLY A 174 -10.25 21.15 12.11
C GLY A 174 -11.66 20.56 12.19
N LEU A 175 -11.94 19.44 11.53
CA LEU A 175 -13.29 18.86 11.51
C LEU A 175 -13.57 17.99 12.75
N PRO A 176 -14.81 17.95 13.25
CA PRO A 176 -15.23 16.95 14.24
C PRO A 176 -15.27 15.57 13.59
N VAL A 177 -14.56 14.61 14.18
CA VAL A 177 -14.45 13.24 13.66
C VAL A 177 -14.76 12.23 14.75
N THR A 178 -15.65 11.30 14.43
CA THR A 178 -15.90 10.10 15.23
C THR A 178 -15.58 8.87 14.40
N VAL A 179 -14.76 7.96 14.95
CA VAL A 179 -14.47 6.64 14.36
C VAL A 179 -15.30 5.59 15.09
N VAL A 180 -16.09 4.82 14.33
CA VAL A 180 -16.82 3.66 14.85
C VAL A 180 -16.18 2.38 14.36
N HIS A 181 -15.98 1.44 15.29
CA HIS A 181 -15.48 0.12 14.96
C HIS A 181 -16.14 -0.97 15.81
N ARG A 182 -16.38 -2.14 15.20
CA ARG A 182 -17.04 -3.27 15.87
C ARG A 182 -16.18 -3.97 16.94
N SER A 183 -14.89 -3.69 16.98
CA SER A 183 -13.91 -4.26 17.92
C SER A 183 -13.10 -3.11 18.54
N ASP A 184 -12.37 -3.42 19.61
CA ASP A 184 -11.34 -2.59 20.23
C ASP A 184 -9.98 -2.64 19.50
N ARG A 185 -9.76 -3.62 18.62
CA ARG A 185 -8.51 -3.79 17.87
C ARG A 185 -8.55 -3.07 16.53
N PHE A 186 -7.85 -1.95 16.45
CA PHE A 186 -7.55 -1.24 15.21
C PHE A 186 -6.34 -1.84 14.51
N LEU A 187 -6.16 -1.50 13.22
CA LEU A 187 -5.04 -1.93 12.38
C LEU A 187 -4.71 -3.42 12.59
N ARG A 188 -5.73 -4.29 12.51
CA ARG A 188 -5.64 -5.71 12.91
C ARG A 188 -4.47 -6.48 12.28
N ALA A 189 -4.10 -6.12 11.05
CA ALA A 189 -3.00 -6.74 10.31
C ALA A 189 -1.61 -6.24 10.71
N PHE A 190 -1.51 -5.36 11.71
CA PHE A 190 -0.27 -4.72 12.13
C PHE A 190 0.03 -4.98 13.62
N ASP A 191 1.28 -4.69 14.00
CA ASP A 191 1.79 -4.79 15.37
C ASP A 191 0.90 -4.05 16.39
N SER A 192 0.57 -4.73 17.50
CA SER A 192 -0.40 -4.22 18.47
C SER A 192 0.10 -3.03 19.28
N ASP A 193 1.41 -2.91 19.54
CA ASP A 193 1.95 -1.76 20.27
C ASP A 193 1.92 -0.53 19.39
N ALA A 194 2.36 -0.66 18.13
CA ALA A 194 2.32 0.45 17.18
C ALA A 194 0.88 0.90 16.88
N SER A 195 -0.05 -0.05 16.70
CA SER A 195 -1.47 0.28 16.51
C SER A 195 -2.04 1.04 17.70
N ARG A 196 -1.66 0.68 18.93
CA ARG A 196 -2.14 1.35 20.14
C ARG A 196 -1.59 2.76 20.24
N ALA A 197 -0.30 2.96 19.94
CA ALA A 197 0.32 4.28 19.90
C ALA A 197 -0.40 5.21 18.90
N VAL A 198 -0.72 4.72 17.70
CA VAL A 198 -1.50 5.47 16.69
C VAL A 198 -2.89 5.89 17.21
N VAL A 199 -3.63 4.97 17.82
CA VAL A 199 -4.98 5.28 18.34
C VAL A 199 -4.91 6.24 19.52
N GLN A 200 -3.91 6.10 20.40
CA GLN A 200 -3.65 7.03 21.49
C GLN A 200 -3.37 8.44 20.97
N ASP A 201 -2.48 8.60 19.98
CA ASP A 201 -2.19 9.90 19.34
C ASP A 201 -3.45 10.53 18.71
N LEU A 202 -4.21 9.76 17.94
CA LEU A 202 -5.46 10.24 17.33
C LEU A 202 -6.50 10.68 18.38
N THR A 203 -6.64 9.90 19.45
CA THR A 203 -7.56 10.22 20.56
C THR A 203 -7.14 11.52 21.22
N ALA A 204 -5.84 11.68 21.46
CA ALA A 204 -5.30 12.87 22.11
C ALA A 204 -5.37 14.13 21.22
N ARG A 205 -5.49 13.97 19.90
CA ARG A 205 -5.82 15.02 18.92
C ARG A 205 -7.33 15.31 18.81
N GLY A 206 -8.16 14.59 19.55
CA GLY A 206 -9.61 14.80 19.63
C GLY A 206 -10.43 14.02 18.62
N VAL A 207 -9.88 12.96 18.00
CA VAL A 207 -10.72 11.95 17.33
C VAL A 207 -11.49 11.17 18.38
N GLN A 208 -12.81 11.07 18.24
CA GLN A 208 -13.63 10.28 19.15
C GLN A 208 -13.70 8.83 18.66
N PHE A 209 -13.36 7.86 19.50
CA PHE A 209 -13.50 6.45 19.17
C PHE A 209 -14.72 5.84 19.86
N ARG A 210 -15.52 5.07 19.11
CA ARG A 210 -16.69 4.33 19.58
C ARG A 210 -16.54 2.88 19.14
N THR A 211 -16.04 2.04 20.04
CA THR A 211 -15.74 0.62 19.80
C THR A 211 -16.91 -0.28 20.19
N GLY A 212 -16.90 -1.53 19.75
CA GLY A 212 -17.95 -2.51 20.06
C GLY A 212 -19.29 -2.21 19.38
N LEU A 213 -19.33 -1.34 18.38
CA LEU A 213 -20.55 -0.91 17.70
C LEU A 213 -20.50 -1.22 16.20
N SER A 214 -21.61 -1.68 15.65
CA SER A 214 -21.83 -1.82 14.20
C SER A 214 -23.04 -1.00 13.80
N LEU A 215 -22.97 -0.22 12.73
CA LEU A 215 -24.10 0.61 12.29
C LEU A 215 -25.32 -0.28 11.95
N SER A 216 -26.51 0.23 12.25
CA SER A 216 -27.80 -0.47 12.05
C SER A 216 -28.77 0.29 11.15
N ALA A 217 -28.67 1.62 11.07
CA ALA A 217 -29.41 2.43 10.11
C ALA A 217 -28.77 3.81 9.92
N ILE A 218 -28.92 4.37 8.73
CA ILE A 218 -28.61 5.77 8.42
C ILE A 218 -29.88 6.41 7.87
N THR A 219 -30.34 7.50 8.48
CA THR A 219 -31.56 8.20 8.03
C THR A 219 -31.31 9.69 7.89
N SER A 220 -32.18 10.37 7.15
CA SER A 220 -32.17 11.83 6.97
C SER A 220 -33.58 12.37 7.12
N GLU A 221 -33.74 13.52 7.80
CA GLU A 221 -35.02 14.20 7.96
C GLU A 221 -35.41 14.94 6.67
N ALA A 222 -36.15 14.21 5.82
CA ALA A 222 -36.71 14.61 4.52
C ALA A 222 -35.73 14.71 3.34
N SER A 223 -36.31 14.59 2.15
CA SER A 223 -35.69 14.49 0.83
C SER A 223 -34.66 15.60 0.53
N HIS A 224 -33.46 15.20 0.11
CA HIS A 224 -32.35 15.95 -0.51
C HIS A 224 -31.07 16.16 0.32
N ALA A 225 -29.97 16.12 -0.45
CA ALA A 225 -28.58 16.27 -0.08
C ALA A 225 -28.27 17.52 0.75
N GLY A 226 -27.29 17.41 1.65
CA GLY A 226 -26.75 18.53 2.43
C GLY A 226 -27.30 18.66 3.85
N LYS A 227 -28.25 17.82 4.27
CA LYS A 227 -28.70 17.75 5.68
C LYS A 227 -27.90 16.75 6.52
N PRO A 228 -27.82 16.94 7.85
CA PRO A 228 -27.24 15.97 8.76
C PRO A 228 -27.99 14.62 8.73
N LYS A 229 -27.22 13.55 8.82
CA LYS A 229 -27.69 12.16 8.79
C LYS A 229 -27.75 11.65 10.22
N MET A 230 -28.90 11.14 10.65
CA MET A 230 -29.02 10.46 11.93
C MET A 230 -28.48 9.04 11.79
N VAL A 231 -27.57 8.64 12.68
CA VAL A 231 -26.95 7.31 12.64
C VAL A 231 -27.30 6.52 13.89
N ARG A 232 -27.75 5.28 13.67
CA ARG A 232 -27.95 4.28 14.72
C ARG A 232 -26.92 3.16 14.57
N ALA A 233 -26.54 2.58 15.70
CA ALA A 233 -25.65 1.45 15.75
C ALA A 233 -26.11 0.45 16.80
N ARG A 234 -25.76 -0.82 16.60
CA ARG A 234 -25.99 -1.91 17.54
C ARG A 234 -24.71 -2.24 18.27
N ASN A 235 -24.82 -2.45 19.59
CA ASN A 235 -23.75 -3.01 20.39
C ASN A 235 -23.52 -4.48 20.01
N ALA A 236 -22.28 -4.83 19.70
CA ALA A 236 -21.90 -6.16 19.24
C ALA A 236 -22.04 -7.25 20.31
N GLU A 237 -21.95 -6.88 21.59
CA GLU A 237 -22.06 -7.81 22.73
C GLU A 237 -23.50 -7.91 23.24
N THR A 238 -24.18 -6.77 23.44
CA THR A 238 -25.51 -6.74 24.07
C THR A 238 -26.66 -6.78 23.06
N GLY A 239 -26.41 -6.47 21.79
CA GLY A 239 -27.45 -6.30 20.77
C GLY A 239 -28.29 -5.03 20.93
N GLU A 240 -27.98 -4.18 21.91
CA GLU A 240 -28.71 -2.94 22.18
C GLU A 240 -28.51 -1.91 21.06
N GLU A 241 -29.60 -1.25 20.65
CA GLU A 241 -29.56 -0.14 19.70
C GLU A 241 -29.17 1.17 20.41
N VAL A 242 -28.21 1.87 19.83
CA VAL A 242 -27.62 3.10 20.35
C VAL A 242 -27.67 4.17 19.26
N SER A 243 -28.14 5.36 19.62
CA SER A 243 -28.02 6.54 18.75
C SER A 243 -26.61 7.10 18.82
N LEU A 244 -25.98 7.28 17.66
CA LEU A 244 -24.68 7.96 17.55
C LEU A 244 -24.83 9.47 17.32
N GLY A 245 -26.07 9.94 17.09
CA GLY A 245 -26.39 11.32 16.76
C GLY A 245 -26.26 11.63 15.27
N GLU A 246 -26.21 12.92 14.97
CA GLU A 246 -26.22 13.45 13.60
C GLU A 246 -24.83 13.54 12.97
N PHE A 247 -24.66 13.36 11.67
CA PHE A 247 -23.38 13.57 11.00
C PHE A 247 -23.61 14.17 9.62
N ASP A 248 -22.82 15.17 9.26
CA ASP A 248 -22.90 15.78 7.92
C ASP A 248 -22.42 14.77 6.86
N THR A 249 -21.45 13.92 7.21
CA THR A 249 -20.91 12.88 6.33
C THR A 249 -20.73 11.57 7.08
N VAL A 250 -21.16 10.45 6.46
CA VAL A 250 -20.88 9.09 6.94
C VAL A 250 -19.99 8.40 5.91
N MET A 251 -18.76 8.08 6.28
CA MET A 251 -17.77 7.47 5.40
C MET A 251 -17.50 6.03 5.81
N PHE A 252 -17.60 5.10 4.87
CA PHE A 252 -17.22 3.70 5.05
C PHE A 252 -15.81 3.42 4.56
N ALA A 253 -15.05 2.75 5.42
CA ALA A 253 -13.70 2.26 5.17
C ALA A 253 -13.52 0.87 5.83
N ILE A 254 -14.46 -0.03 5.55
CA ILE A 254 -14.57 -1.36 6.19
C ILE A 254 -13.84 -2.48 5.43
N GLY A 255 -13.21 -2.17 4.30
CA GLY A 255 -12.49 -3.11 3.46
C GLY A 255 -12.65 -2.77 1.99
N ARG A 256 -11.94 -3.53 1.15
CA ARG A 256 -12.00 -3.44 -0.31
C ARG A 256 -12.12 -4.85 -0.89
N GLN A 257 -12.80 -4.99 -2.02
CA GLN A 257 -12.97 -6.27 -2.71
C GLN A 257 -12.57 -6.16 -4.18
N PRO A 258 -12.01 -7.23 -4.75
CA PRO A 258 -11.75 -7.28 -6.19
C PRO A 258 -13.07 -7.27 -6.97
N LEU A 259 -12.96 -6.98 -8.26
CA LEU A 259 -14.08 -7.15 -9.18
C LEU A 259 -14.56 -8.62 -9.17
N SER A 260 -15.87 -8.85 -9.22
CA SER A 260 -16.42 -10.22 -9.27
C SER A 260 -15.79 -11.01 -10.42
N PRO A 261 -15.36 -12.27 -10.21
CA PRO A 261 -14.83 -13.14 -11.26
C PRO A 261 -15.70 -13.23 -12.51
N SER A 262 -17.02 -13.29 -12.33
CA SER A 262 -17.98 -13.32 -13.45
C SER A 262 -17.99 -12.02 -14.26
N ARG A 263 -17.72 -10.88 -13.62
CA ARG A 263 -17.79 -9.56 -14.27
C ARG A 263 -16.59 -9.30 -15.20
N PHE A 264 -15.43 -9.89 -14.93
CA PHE A 264 -14.30 -9.84 -15.88
C PHE A 264 -14.12 -11.13 -16.68
N GLY A 265 -15.08 -12.07 -16.61
CA GLY A 265 -15.08 -13.27 -17.45
C GLY A 265 -14.07 -14.34 -17.05
N ALA A 266 -13.70 -14.43 -15.78
CA ALA A 266 -12.71 -15.40 -15.31
C ALA A 266 -13.03 -16.84 -15.75
N GLN A 267 -14.30 -17.25 -15.63
CA GLN A 267 -14.73 -18.60 -15.97
C GLN A 267 -14.65 -18.88 -17.48
N ASN A 268 -14.89 -17.86 -18.31
CA ASN A 268 -14.87 -17.98 -19.76
C ASN A 268 -13.48 -18.37 -20.28
N ALA A 269 -12.43 -17.84 -19.64
CA ALA A 269 -11.04 -18.12 -19.98
C ALA A 269 -10.38 -19.17 -19.07
N GLY A 270 -11.12 -19.84 -18.17
CA GLY A 270 -10.55 -20.85 -17.27
C GLY A 270 -9.61 -20.30 -16.19
N VAL A 271 -9.76 -19.04 -15.81
CA VAL A 271 -9.00 -18.39 -14.74
C VAL A 271 -9.59 -18.79 -13.39
N GLU A 272 -8.79 -19.43 -12.55
CA GLU A 272 -9.20 -19.79 -11.20
C GLU A 272 -9.16 -18.59 -10.26
N THR A 273 -10.09 -18.59 -9.31
CA THR A 273 -10.20 -17.53 -8.29
C THR A 273 -10.53 -18.12 -6.93
N ALA A 274 -10.07 -17.48 -5.87
CA ALA A 274 -10.40 -17.80 -4.49
C ALA A 274 -10.70 -16.51 -3.71
N GLY A 275 -11.86 -16.47 -3.05
CA GLY A 275 -12.34 -15.25 -2.41
C GLY A 275 -12.54 -14.07 -3.38
N GLY A 276 -12.84 -14.37 -4.65
CA GLY A 276 -12.96 -13.37 -5.72
C GLY A 276 -11.64 -12.84 -6.29
N ARG A 277 -10.49 -13.25 -5.74
CA ARG A 277 -9.16 -12.88 -6.24
C ARG A 277 -8.63 -13.95 -7.18
N VAL A 278 -7.86 -13.55 -8.19
CA VAL A 278 -7.18 -14.50 -9.10
C VAL A 278 -6.17 -15.31 -8.31
N THR A 279 -6.22 -16.64 -8.43
CA THR A 279 -5.26 -17.54 -7.79
C THR A 279 -4.03 -17.72 -8.66
N GLY A 280 -2.90 -17.97 -7.99
CA GLY A 280 -1.68 -18.42 -8.63
C GLY A 280 -1.78 -19.88 -9.06
N GLY A 281 -1.28 -20.25 -10.25
CA GLY A 281 -1.26 -21.63 -10.77
C GLY A 281 0.15 -22.18 -11.02
N HIS A 282 0.39 -23.44 -10.64
CA HIS A 282 1.66 -24.17 -10.75
C HIS A 282 2.17 -24.36 -12.19
N ALA A 283 3.49 -24.38 -12.33
CA ALA A 283 4.24 -24.86 -13.49
C ALA A 283 3.61 -26.11 -14.15
N TRP A 284 3.34 -26.08 -15.46
CA TRP A 284 2.97 -27.27 -16.24
C TRP A 284 4.20 -27.81 -17.01
N PRO A 285 4.35 -29.14 -17.20
CA PRO A 285 5.58 -29.77 -17.64
C PRO A 285 5.83 -29.54 -19.14
N GLY A 286 7.03 -29.07 -19.48
CA GLY A 286 7.51 -28.94 -20.86
C GLY A 286 8.03 -27.56 -21.23
N HIS A 287 7.69 -26.52 -20.47
CA HIS A 287 8.22 -25.17 -20.66
C HIS A 287 9.02 -24.69 -19.44
N LYS A 288 10.29 -24.34 -19.66
CA LYS A 288 11.20 -23.72 -18.68
C LYS A 288 10.82 -22.26 -18.39
N LEU A 289 9.61 -22.05 -17.86
CA LEU A 289 9.28 -20.86 -17.08
C LEU A 289 9.39 -21.14 -15.57
N CYS A 290 10.07 -22.22 -15.17
CA CYS A 290 10.19 -22.64 -13.78
C CYS A 290 11.61 -23.03 -13.37
N GLU A 291 12.36 -22.01 -12.95
CA GLU A 291 12.85 -21.94 -11.57
C GLU A 291 12.10 -20.79 -10.87
N ILE A 292 10.80 -20.99 -10.63
CA ILE A 292 10.04 -20.12 -9.73
C ILE A 292 10.01 -20.85 -8.38
N SER A 293 10.96 -20.52 -7.51
CA SER A 293 11.07 -21.08 -6.16
C SER A 293 10.13 -20.34 -5.19
N SER A 294 9.22 -21.12 -4.59
CA SER A 294 8.54 -20.94 -3.29
C SER A 294 8.12 -19.51 -2.90
N HIS A 295 7.15 -18.85 -3.51
CA HIS A 295 5.72 -19.19 -3.44
C HIS A 295 5.03 -18.18 -4.38
N VAL A 296 4.51 -18.64 -5.52
CA VAL A 296 4.19 -17.81 -6.70
C VAL A 296 2.78 -17.24 -6.64
N PRO A 297 2.60 -15.92 -6.68
CA PRO A 297 1.28 -15.34 -6.97
C PRO A 297 1.15 -14.82 -8.42
N GLU A 298 2.20 -14.39 -9.14
CA GLU A 298 2.02 -13.57 -10.38
C GLU A 298 1.67 -14.31 -11.70
N SER A 299 1.04 -15.49 -11.66
CA SER A 299 0.59 -16.24 -12.84
C SER A 299 -0.76 -16.86 -12.60
N SER A 300 -1.73 -16.70 -13.51
CA SER A 300 -3.02 -17.40 -13.38
C SER A 300 -2.89 -18.88 -13.75
N THR A 301 -3.95 -19.65 -13.51
CA THR A 301 -4.08 -21.05 -13.95
C THR A 301 -4.32 -21.21 -15.45
N CYS A 302 -4.63 -20.13 -16.17
CA CYS A 302 -4.82 -20.13 -17.63
C CYS A 302 -3.54 -19.69 -18.35
N PRO A 303 -3.01 -20.50 -19.31
CA PRO A 303 -1.85 -20.13 -20.11
C PRO A 303 -2.02 -18.79 -20.82
N GLY A 304 -1.03 -17.90 -20.66
CA GLY A 304 -1.04 -16.56 -21.28
C GLY A 304 -1.82 -15.51 -20.50
N VAL A 305 -2.54 -15.88 -19.42
CA VAL A 305 -3.21 -14.93 -18.52
C VAL A 305 -2.41 -14.78 -17.22
N PHE A 306 -2.08 -13.53 -16.88
CA PHE A 306 -1.35 -13.13 -15.68
C PHE A 306 -2.22 -12.23 -14.81
N ALA A 307 -1.89 -12.11 -13.52
CA ALA A 307 -2.54 -11.16 -12.62
C ALA A 307 -1.50 -10.43 -11.77
N VAL A 308 -1.73 -9.14 -11.51
CA VAL A 308 -0.82 -8.30 -10.73
C VAL A 308 -1.59 -7.33 -9.83
N GLY A 309 -0.97 -6.92 -8.73
CA GLY A 309 -1.55 -5.96 -7.79
C GLY A 309 -2.70 -6.56 -6.99
N ASP A 310 -3.65 -5.71 -6.57
CA ASP A 310 -4.62 -6.07 -5.54
C ASP A 310 -5.57 -7.21 -5.98
N VAL A 311 -5.80 -7.42 -7.28
CA VAL A 311 -6.69 -8.52 -7.75
C VAL A 311 -6.10 -9.91 -7.47
N LEU A 312 -4.80 -9.97 -7.16
CA LEU A 312 -4.06 -11.20 -6.99
C LEU A 312 -4.13 -11.73 -5.56
N GLN A 313 -4.42 -13.02 -5.39
CA GLN A 313 -4.51 -13.65 -4.07
C GLN A 313 -3.15 -13.68 -3.37
N GLY A 314 -3.13 -13.31 -2.08
CA GLY A 314 -1.92 -13.32 -1.26
C GLY A 314 -0.94 -12.18 -1.54
N SER A 315 -1.22 -11.33 -2.52
CA SER A 315 -0.43 -10.14 -2.81
C SER A 315 -0.63 -9.05 -1.75
N SER A 316 0.43 -8.32 -1.43
CA SER A 316 0.31 -7.09 -0.64
C SER A 316 -0.36 -6.00 -1.49
N GLU A 317 -1.49 -5.47 -1.03
CA GLU A 317 -2.31 -4.46 -1.73
C GLU A 317 -1.68 -3.06 -1.69
N LEU A 318 -0.49 -2.94 -2.29
CA LEU A 318 0.35 -1.75 -2.28
C LEU A 318 0.82 -1.39 -3.69
N THR A 319 0.82 -0.08 -3.99
CA THR A 319 1.18 0.41 -5.32
C THR A 319 2.60 0.01 -5.77
N PRO A 320 3.66 0.14 -4.94
CA PRO A 320 5.00 -0.28 -5.35
C PRO A 320 5.10 -1.78 -5.65
N VAL A 321 4.33 -2.61 -4.94
CA VAL A 321 4.25 -4.06 -5.18
C VAL A 321 3.62 -4.34 -6.54
N ALA A 322 2.46 -3.74 -6.83
CA ALA A 322 1.79 -3.89 -8.13
C ALA A 322 2.69 -3.43 -9.30
N ILE A 323 3.44 -2.33 -9.12
CA ILE A 323 4.41 -1.85 -10.12
C ILE A 323 5.53 -2.88 -10.33
N GLN A 324 6.14 -3.39 -9.27
CA GLN A 324 7.20 -4.40 -9.39
C GLN A 324 6.71 -5.70 -10.03
N GLN A 325 5.50 -6.16 -9.67
CA GLN A 325 4.86 -7.32 -10.28
C GLN A 325 4.62 -7.10 -11.79
N GLY A 326 4.09 -5.94 -12.18
CA GLY A 326 3.90 -5.58 -13.59
C GLY A 326 5.21 -5.54 -14.38
N VAL A 327 6.26 -4.91 -13.83
CA VAL A 327 7.60 -4.87 -14.45
C VAL A 327 8.16 -6.29 -14.60
N ARG A 328 7.99 -7.15 -13.58
CA ARG A 328 8.42 -8.54 -13.61
C ARG A 328 7.74 -9.32 -14.73
N VAL A 329 6.41 -9.25 -14.83
CA VAL A 329 5.63 -9.92 -15.88
C VAL A 329 6.08 -9.45 -17.28
N ALA A 330 6.19 -8.13 -17.49
CA ALA A 330 6.62 -7.58 -18.78
C ALA A 330 8.02 -8.07 -19.19
N ARG A 331 8.98 -8.10 -18.25
CA ARG A 331 10.34 -8.59 -18.52
C ARG A 331 10.38 -10.10 -18.79
N LEU A 332 9.57 -10.89 -18.10
CA LEU A 332 9.44 -12.33 -18.33
C LEU A 332 8.89 -12.63 -19.73
N LEU A 333 7.83 -11.92 -20.14
CA LEU A 333 7.26 -12.07 -21.48
C LEU A 333 8.29 -11.72 -22.57
N ASN A 334 9.02 -10.61 -22.39
CA ASN A 334 10.09 -10.22 -23.32
C ASN A 334 11.22 -11.25 -23.41
N GLN A 335 11.69 -11.80 -22.27
CA GLN A 335 12.76 -12.80 -22.24
C GLN A 335 12.35 -14.13 -22.87
N ALA A 336 11.09 -14.53 -22.72
CA ALA A 336 10.55 -15.74 -23.33
C ALA A 336 10.38 -15.63 -24.86
N GLY A 337 10.79 -14.51 -25.47
CA GLY A 337 10.73 -14.31 -26.91
C GLY A 337 9.31 -14.11 -27.44
N TRP A 338 8.37 -13.72 -26.58
CA TRP A 338 7.00 -13.41 -26.99
C TRP A 338 7.02 -12.18 -27.90
N LYS A 339 6.83 -12.40 -29.20
CA LYS A 339 6.71 -11.34 -30.18
C LYS A 339 5.23 -11.05 -30.42
N TYR A 340 4.85 -9.79 -30.24
CA TYR A 340 3.57 -9.25 -30.72
C TYR A 340 3.46 -9.54 -32.24
N GLY A 341 2.42 -10.27 -32.66
CA GLY A 341 2.13 -10.53 -34.07
C GLY A 341 3.01 -11.57 -34.78
N ALA A 342 3.81 -12.37 -34.08
CA ALA A 342 4.47 -13.51 -34.72
C ALA A 342 3.48 -14.67 -34.84
N SER A 343 2.93 -14.89 -36.04
CA SER A 343 2.40 -16.20 -36.38
C SER A 343 3.48 -17.25 -36.07
N ARG A 344 3.07 -18.41 -35.57
CA ARG A 344 3.96 -19.57 -35.36
C ARG A 344 4.52 -20.02 -36.72
N ALA A 345 5.53 -19.32 -37.24
CA ALA A 345 6.39 -19.83 -38.27
C ALA A 345 7.33 -20.83 -37.59
N THR A 346 7.18 -22.09 -37.98
CA THR A 346 8.06 -23.19 -37.63
C THR A 346 9.50 -22.84 -38.03
N GLU A 347 10.39 -22.63 -37.07
CA GLU A 347 11.84 -22.52 -37.34
C GLU A 347 12.59 -23.76 -36.82
N ASP A 348 13.33 -24.33 -37.77
CA ASP A 348 14.19 -25.52 -37.71
C ASP A 348 15.52 -25.19 -36.99
N PRO A 349 16.02 -25.98 -36.02
CA PRO A 349 17.12 -25.57 -35.14
C PRO A 349 18.54 -25.57 -35.76
N ALA A 350 18.70 -25.64 -37.08
CA ALA A 350 19.97 -26.02 -37.70
C ALA A 350 20.80 -24.89 -38.35
N SER A 351 20.65 -23.61 -37.97
CA SER A 351 21.50 -22.55 -38.53
C SER A 351 22.02 -21.53 -37.51
N ALA A 352 23.03 -21.92 -36.75
CA ALA A 352 23.96 -20.97 -36.12
C ALA A 352 25.39 -21.49 -36.32
N THR A 353 25.97 -21.21 -37.48
CA THR A 353 27.39 -21.44 -37.77
C THR A 353 28.25 -20.33 -37.18
N ALA A 354 29.34 -20.76 -36.55
CA ALA A 354 30.31 -19.95 -35.83
C ALA A 354 31.12 -19.03 -36.76
N PHE A 355 31.37 -17.80 -36.29
CA PHE A 355 32.38 -16.90 -36.85
C PHE A 355 33.76 -17.28 -36.30
N SER A 356 34.72 -17.49 -37.21
CA SER A 356 36.16 -17.65 -36.93
C SER A 356 36.84 -16.28 -36.92
N LEU A 357 37.77 -16.08 -35.99
CA LEU A 357 38.71 -14.97 -35.96
C LEU A 357 40.11 -15.54 -35.75
N ASP A 358 40.82 -15.77 -36.86
CA ASP A 358 42.26 -15.98 -36.87
C ASP A 358 42.92 -14.91 -37.74
N GLY A 359 44.00 -14.32 -37.22
CA GLY A 359 44.98 -13.61 -38.01
C GLY A 359 45.26 -12.18 -37.57
N LEU A 360 46.09 -12.02 -36.52
CA LEU A 360 47.02 -10.89 -36.39
C LEU A 360 48.22 -11.32 -35.52
N ASP A 361 49.37 -11.43 -36.18
CA ASP A 361 50.69 -11.70 -35.63
C ASP A 361 51.26 -10.41 -35.01
N LEU A 362 51.64 -10.46 -33.73
CA LEU A 362 52.45 -9.45 -33.06
C LEU A 362 53.49 -10.15 -32.18
N GLY A 363 54.50 -10.73 -32.84
CA GLY A 363 55.76 -11.06 -32.20
C GLY A 363 56.54 -9.81 -31.76
N GLY A 364 57.04 -9.83 -30.52
CA GLY A 364 58.16 -9.00 -30.10
C GLY A 364 57.94 -8.23 -28.82
N LEU A 365 58.21 -8.88 -27.68
CA LEU A 365 59.08 -8.38 -26.59
C LEU A 365 59.13 -9.47 -25.51
N GLY A 366 60.32 -10.04 -25.34
CA GLY A 366 60.56 -11.15 -24.43
C GLY A 366 60.43 -10.74 -22.97
N MET A 367 59.50 -11.39 -22.27
CA MET A 367 59.55 -11.62 -20.83
C MET A 367 58.90 -12.97 -20.55
N GLU A 368 59.68 -13.89 -19.98
CA GLU A 368 59.17 -15.16 -19.49
C GLU A 368 58.23 -14.91 -18.29
N VAL A 369 56.99 -15.39 -18.40
CA VAL A 369 56.04 -15.49 -17.29
C VAL A 369 55.56 -16.93 -17.23
N GLU A 370 55.72 -17.56 -16.07
CA GLU A 370 55.31 -18.94 -15.78
C GLU A 370 53.83 -19.23 -16.15
N PRO A 371 53.48 -20.44 -16.59
CA PRO A 371 52.13 -20.78 -16.97
C PRO A 371 51.35 -21.34 -15.78
N SER A 372 50.49 -20.56 -15.13
CA SER A 372 49.26 -21.13 -14.54
C SER A 372 48.20 -20.08 -14.26
N ARG A 373 47.16 -20.08 -15.07
CA ARG A 373 45.75 -19.91 -14.68
C ARG A 373 44.92 -20.05 -15.96
N ARG A 374 44.14 -21.13 -16.06
CA ARG A 374 43.07 -21.22 -17.05
C ARG A 374 42.24 -19.94 -16.95
N ALA A 375 42.09 -19.21 -18.06
CA ALA A 375 41.11 -18.15 -18.13
C ALA A 375 39.75 -18.74 -17.72
N PRO A 376 39.01 -18.11 -16.79
CA PRO A 376 37.67 -18.56 -16.48
C PRO A 376 36.84 -18.49 -17.76
N PRO A 377 35.91 -19.45 -17.98
CA PRO A 377 35.02 -19.37 -19.12
C PRO A 377 34.36 -17.99 -19.15
N SER A 378 34.28 -17.38 -20.33
CA SER A 378 33.61 -16.10 -20.53
C SER A 378 32.21 -16.19 -19.92
N ARG A 379 32.02 -15.56 -18.76
CA ARG A 379 30.67 -15.39 -18.22
C ARG A 379 29.91 -14.56 -19.25
N PRO A 380 28.72 -14.99 -19.70
CA PRO A 380 27.88 -14.12 -20.52
C PRO A 380 27.75 -12.80 -19.79
N THR A 381 27.98 -11.69 -20.49
CA THR A 381 27.83 -10.35 -19.94
C THR A 381 26.44 -10.30 -19.33
N PRO A 382 26.29 -10.13 -18.00
CA PRO A 382 24.97 -10.08 -17.41
C PRO A 382 24.22 -8.95 -18.10
N ALA A 383 22.96 -9.19 -18.45
CA ALA A 383 22.09 -8.13 -18.94
C ALA A 383 22.24 -6.92 -18.00
N PRO A 384 22.28 -5.68 -18.52
CA PRO A 384 22.30 -4.49 -17.67
C PRO A 384 21.29 -4.67 -16.55
N TRP A 385 21.65 -4.36 -15.30
CA TRP A 385 20.78 -4.60 -14.14
C TRP A 385 19.37 -3.99 -14.32
N GLN A 386 19.26 -2.97 -15.16
CA GLN A 386 18.02 -2.31 -15.60
C GLN A 386 17.07 -3.21 -16.42
N LEU A 387 17.58 -4.25 -17.06
CA LEU A 387 16.83 -5.22 -17.87
C LEU A 387 16.68 -6.57 -17.18
N ALA A 388 17.31 -6.76 -16.02
CA ALA A 388 17.17 -7.99 -15.25
C ALA A 388 15.73 -8.17 -14.75
N VAL A 389 15.20 -9.39 -14.79
CA VAL A 389 13.91 -9.70 -14.17
C VAL A 389 14.09 -9.54 -12.65
N PRO A 390 13.36 -8.63 -11.98
CA PRO A 390 13.44 -8.49 -10.53
C PRO A 390 12.92 -9.79 -9.87
N PRO A 391 13.43 -10.23 -8.71
CA PRO A 391 12.92 -11.43 -8.03
C PRO A 391 11.42 -11.31 -7.71
N PRO A 392 10.72 -12.42 -7.40
CA PRO A 392 9.37 -12.37 -6.85
C PRO A 392 9.31 -11.43 -5.64
N VAL A 393 8.17 -10.76 -5.44
CA VAL A 393 8.00 -9.88 -4.28
C VAL A 393 7.83 -10.75 -3.04
N ASP A 394 8.77 -10.64 -2.11
CA ASP A 394 8.64 -11.23 -0.77
C ASP A 394 7.82 -10.27 0.11
N PRO A 395 6.60 -10.64 0.53
CA PRO A 395 5.74 -9.76 1.32
C PRO A 395 6.33 -9.39 2.69
N THR A 396 7.27 -10.18 3.22
CA THR A 396 7.94 -9.87 4.50
C THR A 396 8.97 -8.74 4.35
N LEU A 397 9.42 -8.46 3.13
CA LEU A 397 10.40 -7.40 2.84
C LEU A 397 9.75 -6.13 2.26
N VAL A 398 8.41 -6.04 2.25
CA VAL A 398 7.68 -4.89 1.73
C VAL A 398 7.50 -3.85 2.83
N PRO A 399 8.19 -2.69 2.78
CA PRO A 399 7.93 -1.61 3.72
C PRO A 399 6.54 -1.03 3.49
N THR A 400 5.86 -0.72 4.59
CA THR A 400 4.50 -0.20 4.61
C THR A 400 4.40 0.98 5.57
N ALA A 401 3.58 1.97 5.23
CA ALA A 401 3.28 3.09 6.11
C ALA A 401 1.79 3.44 6.14
N VAL A 402 1.30 3.74 7.34
CA VAL A 402 -0.02 4.29 7.65
C VAL A 402 0.17 5.77 7.99
N PHE A 403 -0.36 6.64 7.14
CA PHE A 403 -0.17 8.10 7.18
C PHE A 403 -1.18 8.79 8.11
N THR A 404 -1.23 8.36 9.36
CA THR A 404 -1.85 9.10 10.47
C THR A 404 -0.96 10.28 10.89
N PRO A 405 -1.46 11.27 11.66
CA PRO A 405 -0.66 12.43 12.09
C PRO A 405 0.67 12.06 12.75
N ALA A 406 0.66 11.13 13.72
CA ALA A 406 1.81 10.29 14.00
C ALA A 406 1.80 9.13 13.00
N GLU A 407 2.70 9.14 12.02
CA GLU A 407 2.77 8.08 11.02
C GLU A 407 3.20 6.78 11.69
N TYR A 408 2.68 5.65 11.22
CA TYR A 408 3.19 4.34 11.60
C TYR A 408 3.78 3.66 10.38
N ALA A 409 5.05 3.28 10.45
CA ALA A 409 5.76 2.60 9.40
C ALA A 409 6.40 1.30 9.89
N CYS A 410 6.41 0.28 9.04
CA CYS A 410 6.99 -1.01 9.37
C CYS A 410 7.54 -1.75 8.15
N VAL A 411 8.44 -2.69 8.41
CA VAL A 411 8.89 -3.71 7.45
C VAL A 411 9.22 -4.99 8.23
N GLY A 412 8.96 -6.16 7.66
CA GLY A 412 9.11 -7.43 8.36
C GLY A 412 7.88 -7.85 9.16
N LEU A 413 8.10 -8.82 10.04
CA LEU A 413 7.06 -9.44 10.86
C LEU A 413 6.67 -8.55 12.03
N SER A 414 5.37 -8.53 12.39
CA SER A 414 4.95 -8.04 13.69
C SER A 414 5.46 -8.92 14.83
N GLU A 415 5.46 -8.42 16.07
CA GLU A 415 5.80 -9.25 17.22
C GLU A 415 4.90 -10.49 17.32
N GLU A 416 3.59 -10.34 17.10
CA GLU A 416 2.63 -11.45 17.19
C GLU A 416 2.83 -12.48 16.09
N GLU A 417 3.25 -12.05 14.90
CA GLU A 417 3.59 -12.94 13.79
C GLU A 417 4.90 -13.68 14.03
N ALA A 418 5.92 -12.98 14.52
CA ALA A 418 7.18 -13.59 14.91
C ALA A 418 6.97 -14.63 16.01
N ILE A 419 6.16 -14.33 17.03
CA ILE A 419 5.82 -15.27 18.10
C ILE A 419 5.05 -16.48 17.56
N ARG A 420 4.13 -16.27 16.61
CA ARG A 420 3.40 -17.37 15.97
C ARG A 420 4.34 -18.30 15.20
N GLN A 421 5.39 -17.76 14.57
CA GLN A 421 6.34 -18.53 13.76
C GLN A 421 7.44 -19.21 14.59
N TYR A 422 7.98 -18.53 15.59
CA TYR A 422 9.19 -18.96 16.32
C TYR A 422 8.93 -19.29 17.81
N GLY A 423 7.71 -19.07 18.30
CA GLY A 423 7.35 -19.20 19.71
C GLY A 423 7.79 -18.00 20.55
N GLN A 424 7.13 -17.80 21.70
CA GLN A 424 7.43 -16.71 22.65
C GLN A 424 8.91 -16.69 23.08
N ASP A 425 9.49 -17.89 23.23
CA ASP A 425 10.89 -18.06 23.62
C ASP A 425 11.87 -17.95 22.44
N GLY A 426 11.40 -17.99 21.20
CA GLY A 426 12.25 -17.85 20.01
C GLY A 426 12.41 -16.41 19.52
N VAL A 427 11.75 -15.44 20.15
CA VAL A 427 11.70 -14.04 19.70
C VAL A 427 12.20 -13.11 20.79
N GLU A 428 13.10 -12.20 20.45
CA GLU A 428 13.49 -11.07 21.30
C GLU A 428 12.94 -9.77 20.71
N VAL A 429 12.52 -8.86 21.59
CA VAL A 429 11.98 -7.55 21.18
C VAL A 429 12.71 -6.47 21.94
N VAL A 430 13.29 -5.53 21.20
CA VAL A 430 13.90 -4.33 21.75
C VAL A 430 13.08 -3.13 21.33
N TRP A 431 12.72 -2.28 22.27
CA TRP A 431 11.75 -1.22 22.03
C TRP A 431 11.94 -0.03 22.95
N SER A 432 11.39 1.10 22.53
CA SER A 432 11.35 2.34 23.31
C SER A 432 10.08 3.13 22.99
N LYS A 433 9.59 3.87 23.98
CA LYS A 433 8.56 4.91 23.83
C LYS A 433 9.19 6.26 24.15
N PHE A 434 8.89 7.26 23.34
CA PHE A 434 9.49 8.59 23.47
C PHE A 434 8.59 9.66 22.83
N ASP A 435 8.86 10.93 23.11
CA ASP A 435 8.29 12.04 22.36
C ASP A 435 9.38 12.59 21.46
N ASP A 436 9.05 12.85 20.20
CA ASP A 436 9.97 13.52 19.29
C ASP A 436 10.23 14.97 19.72
N LEU A 437 11.32 15.54 19.22
CA LEU A 437 11.80 16.87 19.61
C LEU A 437 10.74 17.97 19.38
N GLU A 438 10.00 17.91 18.27
CA GLU A 438 9.00 18.91 17.94
C GLU A 438 7.76 18.75 18.83
N ALA A 439 7.30 17.52 19.07
CA ALA A 439 6.22 17.25 20.01
C ALA A 439 6.55 17.71 21.44
N ARG A 440 7.80 17.49 21.89
CA ARG A 440 8.30 18.01 23.18
C ARG A 440 8.19 19.52 23.26
N LEU A 441 8.71 20.25 22.27
CA LEU A 441 8.62 21.71 22.23
C LEU A 441 7.15 22.18 22.22
N ALA A 442 6.32 21.54 21.40
CA ALA A 442 4.89 21.86 21.30
C ALA A 442 4.16 21.67 22.64
N SER A 443 4.47 20.59 23.39
CA SER A 443 3.86 20.32 24.71
C SER A 443 4.20 21.37 25.77
N GLN A 444 5.32 22.09 25.63
CA GLN A 444 5.67 23.19 26.54
C GLN A 444 4.86 24.46 26.27
N HIS A 445 4.38 24.64 25.04
CA HIS A 445 3.75 25.89 24.56
C HIS A 445 2.23 25.76 24.38
N ALA A 446 1.72 24.55 24.22
CA ALA A 446 0.30 24.24 24.24
C ALA A 446 0.05 23.12 25.25
N TRP A 447 -1.00 23.24 26.06
CA TRP A 447 -1.45 22.18 26.96
C TRP A 447 -1.98 21.00 26.13
N ARG A 448 -1.07 20.16 25.65
CA ARG A 448 -1.35 18.78 25.23
C ARG A 448 -1.05 17.90 26.43
N PRO A 449 -2.04 17.60 27.29
CA PRO A 449 -1.89 16.55 28.28
C PRO A 449 -1.80 15.23 27.52
N HIS A 450 -0.60 14.74 27.29
CA HIS A 450 -0.39 13.37 26.88
C HIS A 450 0.19 12.66 28.10
N SER A 451 -0.57 11.72 28.65
CA SER A 451 -0.15 10.92 29.81
C SER A 451 0.91 9.89 29.44
N GLU A 452 1.10 9.62 28.14
CA GLU A 452 2.12 8.73 27.59
C GLU A 452 2.79 9.38 26.36
N PRO A 453 4.04 9.01 26.05
CA PRO A 453 4.71 9.49 24.85
C PRO A 453 4.02 9.05 23.55
N GLY A 454 4.03 9.92 22.54
CA GLY A 454 3.31 9.70 21.28
C GLY A 454 4.03 8.85 20.23
N SER A 455 5.34 8.63 20.39
CA SER A 455 6.19 7.89 19.44
C SER A 455 6.72 6.58 20.01
N LEU A 456 7.03 5.64 19.12
CA LEU A 456 7.49 4.29 19.46
C LEU A 456 8.49 3.79 18.43
N ALA A 457 9.59 3.19 18.89
CA ALA A 457 10.53 2.45 18.05
C ALA A 457 10.63 1.01 18.57
N LYS A 458 10.56 0.03 17.68
CA LYS A 458 10.55 -1.39 18.03
C LYS A 458 11.24 -2.23 16.97
N VAL A 459 12.11 -3.13 17.44
CA VAL A 459 12.86 -4.09 16.63
C VAL A 459 12.52 -5.49 17.15
N VAL A 460 12.08 -6.36 16.26
CA VAL A 460 11.75 -7.76 16.53
C VAL A 460 12.86 -8.62 15.94
N ALA A 461 13.44 -9.53 16.70
CA ALA A 461 14.56 -10.37 16.27
C ALA A 461 14.39 -11.83 16.71
N ARG A 462 15.06 -12.76 16.04
CA ARG A 462 15.18 -14.15 16.52
C ARG A 462 16.08 -14.18 17.76
N ARG A 463 15.64 -14.88 18.81
CA ARG A 463 16.45 -15.15 20.01
C ARG A 463 17.32 -16.40 19.81
N GLU A 464 18.15 -16.34 18.78
CA GLU A 464 19.15 -17.36 18.44
C GLU A 464 20.25 -16.66 17.67
N GLU A 465 21.52 -17.01 17.92
CA GLU A 465 22.63 -16.46 17.14
C GLU A 465 22.42 -16.71 15.63
N PRO A 466 22.60 -15.70 14.76
CA PRO A 466 23.28 -14.43 15.02
C PRO A 466 22.33 -13.27 15.40
N TRP A 467 21.11 -13.53 15.87
CA TRP A 467 20.08 -12.53 16.24
C TRP A 467 19.52 -11.76 15.03
N ASN A 468 19.20 -12.50 13.97
CA ASN A 468 18.60 -11.94 12.76
C ASN A 468 17.36 -11.11 13.10
N VAL A 469 17.32 -9.88 12.60
CA VAL A 469 16.14 -9.03 12.72
C VAL A 469 15.04 -9.60 11.83
N LEU A 470 13.84 -9.65 12.38
CA LEU A 470 12.61 -10.11 11.73
C LEU A 470 11.70 -8.96 11.32
N GLY A 471 11.75 -7.84 12.04
CA GLY A 471 10.91 -6.68 11.74
C GLY A 471 11.33 -5.40 12.46
N PHE A 472 11.02 -4.27 11.82
CA PHE A 472 11.16 -2.93 12.35
C PHE A 472 9.79 -2.24 12.36
N HIS A 473 9.47 -1.55 13.45
CA HIS A 473 8.24 -0.78 13.62
C HIS A 473 8.56 0.58 14.23
N LEU A 474 8.04 1.63 13.60
CA LEU A 474 8.28 3.01 14.01
C LEU A 474 6.97 3.80 13.95
N VAL A 475 6.63 4.47 15.04
CA VAL A 475 5.53 5.43 15.14
C VAL A 475 6.13 6.80 15.44
N GLY A 476 5.79 7.80 14.63
CA GLY A 476 6.28 9.17 14.79
C GLY A 476 6.18 9.99 13.51
N PRO A 477 6.54 11.28 13.52
CA PRO A 477 6.54 12.12 12.33
C PRO A 477 7.58 11.63 11.31
N GLU A 478 7.20 11.52 10.02
CA GLU A 478 8.09 11.04 8.95
C GLU A 478 8.61 9.60 9.15
N ALA A 479 7.94 8.78 9.96
CA ALA A 479 8.30 7.36 10.12
C ALA A 479 8.33 6.63 8.75
N SER A 480 7.49 7.06 7.81
CA SER A 480 7.43 6.52 6.45
C SER A 480 8.71 6.75 5.64
N GLU A 481 9.44 7.84 5.88
CA GLU A 481 10.71 8.12 5.20
C GLU A 481 11.85 7.30 5.84
N ALA A 482 11.85 7.18 7.17
CA ALA A 482 12.86 6.42 7.92
C ALA A 482 12.84 4.91 7.58
N ILE A 483 11.65 4.29 7.51
CA ILE A 483 11.54 2.83 7.36
C ILE A 483 12.14 2.31 6.05
N GLN A 484 12.21 3.16 5.01
CA GLN A 484 12.68 2.77 3.68
C GLN A 484 14.13 2.28 3.71
N GLY A 485 14.98 2.90 4.55
CA GLY A 485 16.37 2.46 4.77
C GLY A 485 16.46 1.14 5.53
N PHE A 486 15.63 0.96 6.57
CA PHE A 486 15.58 -0.29 7.34
C PHE A 486 15.04 -1.48 6.53
N ALA A 487 14.21 -1.23 5.51
CA ALA A 487 13.80 -2.28 4.57
C ALA A 487 14.99 -2.83 3.76
N MET A 488 15.95 -1.97 3.39
CA MET A 488 17.19 -2.40 2.75
C MET A 488 18.06 -3.19 3.72
N ALA A 489 18.16 -2.74 4.98
CA ALA A 489 18.91 -3.45 6.02
C ALA A 489 18.33 -4.85 6.30
N LEU A 490 17.01 -4.96 6.43
CA LEU A 490 16.32 -6.25 6.62
C LEU A 490 16.58 -7.18 5.43
N ARG A 491 16.48 -6.67 4.20
CA ARG A 491 16.81 -7.42 2.99
C ARG A 491 18.28 -7.89 2.96
N ALA A 492 19.19 -7.14 3.59
CA ALA A 492 20.60 -7.50 3.71
C ALA A 492 20.88 -8.51 4.85
N GLY A 493 19.86 -8.90 5.63
CA GLY A 493 20.00 -9.85 6.74
C GLY A 493 20.59 -9.23 8.00
N VAL A 494 20.29 -7.96 8.29
CA VAL A 494 20.80 -7.24 9.47
C VAL A 494 20.47 -7.99 10.78
N THR A 495 21.43 -7.96 11.71
CA THR A 495 21.28 -8.56 13.04
C THR A 495 21.08 -7.51 14.13
N LEU A 496 20.58 -7.93 15.29
CA LEU A 496 20.41 -7.02 16.43
C LEU A 496 21.74 -6.38 16.91
N PRO A 497 22.89 -7.09 16.93
CA PRO A 497 24.20 -6.45 17.14
C PRO A 497 24.59 -5.40 16.10
N ASP A 498 24.27 -5.61 14.82
CA ASP A 498 24.51 -4.59 13.78
C ASP A 498 23.67 -3.33 14.04
N VAL A 499 22.41 -3.51 14.43
CA VAL A 499 21.52 -2.40 14.82
C VAL A 499 22.07 -1.64 16.02
N ALA A 500 22.48 -2.36 17.08
CA ALA A 500 22.97 -1.75 18.32
C ALA A 500 24.35 -1.06 18.17
N SER A 501 25.15 -1.46 17.19
CA SER A 501 26.46 -0.84 16.90
C SER A 501 26.35 0.32 15.90
N CYS A 502 25.19 0.54 15.29
CA CYS A 502 24.94 1.64 14.38
C CYS A 502 24.94 2.98 15.12
N VAL A 503 25.78 3.92 14.69
CA VAL A 503 25.81 5.28 15.24
C VAL A 503 24.61 6.06 14.69
N GLY A 504 23.74 6.51 15.59
CA GLY A 504 22.58 7.33 15.26
C GLY A 504 22.94 8.73 14.74
N VAL A 505 22.10 9.27 13.86
CA VAL A 505 22.14 10.69 13.48
C VAL A 505 21.32 11.46 14.50
N HIS A 506 21.93 12.43 15.19
CA HIS A 506 21.28 13.15 16.28
C HIS A 506 21.06 14.63 15.95
N PRO A 507 19.88 15.23 16.24
CA PRO A 507 18.65 14.58 16.70
C PRO A 507 17.77 14.11 15.53
N THR A 508 17.36 12.83 15.49
CA THR A 508 16.41 12.32 14.48
C THR A 508 15.45 11.26 15.04
N LEU A 509 14.27 11.10 14.43
CA LEU A 509 13.34 10.02 14.80
C LEU A 509 13.96 8.63 14.58
N SER A 510 14.74 8.45 13.50
CA SER A 510 15.29 7.16 13.11
C SER A 510 16.39 6.66 14.05
N GLU A 511 17.06 7.54 14.80
CA GLU A 511 18.07 7.14 15.79
C GLU A 511 17.49 6.26 16.91
N GLU A 512 16.18 6.35 17.14
CA GLU A 512 15.46 5.58 18.16
C GLU A 512 15.39 4.09 17.84
N LEU A 513 15.42 3.70 16.55
CA LEU A 513 15.49 2.29 16.15
C LEU A 513 16.86 1.65 16.43
N VAL A 514 17.93 2.45 16.43
CA VAL A 514 19.31 1.95 16.67
C VAL A 514 19.79 2.16 18.10
N SER A 515 19.09 3.00 18.89
CA SER A 515 19.40 3.26 20.31
C SER A 515 18.45 2.59 21.31
N ALA A 516 17.40 1.92 20.84
CA ALA A 516 16.52 1.13 21.69
C ALA A 516 17.32 0.00 22.37
N HIS A 517 17.19 -0.13 23.68
CA HIS A 517 17.95 -1.10 24.48
C HIS A 517 17.11 -1.83 25.53
N VAL A 518 15.89 -1.35 25.83
CA VAL A 518 14.97 -2.03 26.74
C VAL A 518 14.41 -3.25 26.01
N THR A 519 14.64 -4.43 26.57
CA THR A 519 14.07 -5.67 26.02
C THR A 519 12.70 -5.92 26.63
N ARG A 520 11.73 -6.38 25.83
CA ARG A 520 10.39 -6.71 26.34
C ARG A 520 10.43 -7.77 27.44
N ARG A 521 11.34 -8.73 27.33
CA ARG A 521 11.49 -9.81 28.32
C ARG A 521 12.04 -9.34 29.67
N SER A 522 12.74 -8.21 29.71
CA SER A 522 13.22 -7.63 30.98
C SER A 522 12.07 -7.11 31.87
N GLY A 523 10.91 -6.81 31.28
CA GLY A 523 9.79 -6.19 31.98
C GLY A 523 10.02 -4.73 32.39
N ALA A 524 11.17 -4.13 32.02
CA ALA A 524 11.45 -2.74 32.29
C ALA A 524 10.55 -1.81 31.47
N ASP A 525 10.29 -0.60 32.00
CA ASP A 525 9.54 0.43 31.29
C ASP A 525 10.31 0.90 30.05
N PRO A 526 9.76 0.77 28.82
CA PRO A 526 10.42 1.25 27.61
C PRO A 526 10.38 2.77 27.45
N THR A 527 9.70 3.49 28.35
CA THR A 527 9.54 4.94 28.28
C THR A 527 10.86 5.63 28.59
N LYS A 528 11.42 6.32 27.59
CA LYS A 528 12.61 7.15 27.79
C LYS A 528 12.26 8.39 28.62
N SER A 529 12.99 8.59 29.71
CA SER A 529 13.05 9.90 30.36
C SER A 529 13.72 10.88 29.39
N SER A 530 13.18 12.10 29.30
CA SER A 530 13.79 13.15 28.47
C SER A 530 15.24 13.39 28.90
N CYS A 531 16.14 13.63 27.93
CA CYS A 531 17.36 14.38 28.22
C CYS A 531 17.02 15.81 28.59
#